data_AF-A0A151F9D6-F1
#
_entry.id   AF-A0A151F9D6-F1
#
_cell.length_a   1.000
_cell.length_b   1.000
_cell.length_c   1.000
_cell.angle_alpha   90.00
_cell.angle_beta   90.00
_cell.angle_gamma   90.00
#
_symmetry.space_group_name_H-M   'P 1'
#
loop_
_entity.id
_entity.type
_entity.pdbx_description
1 polymer ?
#
loop_
_entity_poly.entity_id
_entity_poly.type
_entity_poly.pdbx_seq_one_letter_code
_entity_poly.pdbx_strand_id
1 'polypeptide(L)'
;MKHIVVQDWNKYNRSDRIKSIVAALKRSGKTEVEYFKGRLYLARLLLGKGHPKHVNKDDNWNQVRITYEGKIAINIFDSDFGPDGYFFDENFSEDEIQQINNAFADADVSIQKGYTLRMTWIRLLHVCGALLALLLAVGELKSGDPVSQILPLFLTLGFLILLSRT
;
A
#
# COMPACT_ATOMS: atom_id res chain seq x y z
N MET A 1 12.02 -5.00 1.00
CA MET A 1 10.73 -4.57 0.40
C MET A 1 10.82 -3.08 0.07
N LYS A 2 10.77 -2.76 -1.21
CA LYS A 2 10.78 -1.38 -1.74
C LYS A 2 9.36 -0.99 -2.16
N HIS A 3 9.04 0.29 -2.02
CA HIS A 3 7.78 0.83 -2.56
C HIS A 3 7.99 1.24 -4.01
N ILE A 4 6.96 1.03 -4.82
CA ILE A 4 6.92 1.45 -6.23
C ILE A 4 5.97 2.64 -6.32
N VAL A 5 6.39 3.68 -7.03
CA VAL A 5 5.52 4.78 -7.44
C VAL A 5 5.42 4.73 -8.94
N VAL A 6 4.22 4.49 -9.46
CA VAL A 6 4.00 4.61 -10.90
C VAL A 6 3.56 6.04 -11.17
N GLN A 7 4.29 6.76 -12.02
CA GLN A 7 3.89 8.09 -12.44
C GLN A 7 2.85 7.96 -13.56
N ASP A 8 1.81 8.81 -13.53
CA ASP A 8 0.83 8.98 -14.61
C ASP A 8 0.02 7.73 -15.00
N TRP A 9 -0.04 6.71 -14.14
CA TRP A 9 -1.00 5.64 -14.34
C TRP A 9 -2.38 6.10 -13.90
N ASN A 10 -3.34 5.98 -14.80
CA ASN A 10 -4.75 6.18 -14.54
C ASN A 10 -5.51 4.93 -14.96
N LYS A 11 -6.81 4.91 -14.68
CA LYS A 11 -7.69 3.76 -15.02
C LYS A 11 -7.65 3.35 -16.50
N TYR A 12 -7.25 4.25 -17.41
CA TYR A 12 -7.23 4.00 -18.85
C TYR A 12 -5.94 3.35 -19.35
N ASN A 13 -4.78 3.69 -18.78
CA ASN A 13 -3.48 3.16 -19.25
C ASN A 13 -2.90 2.07 -18.33
N ARG A 14 -3.39 1.94 -17.09
CA ARG A 14 -2.84 1.02 -16.08
C ARG A 14 -2.81 -0.44 -16.54
N SER A 15 -3.88 -0.93 -17.15
CA SER A 15 -3.93 -2.32 -17.66
C SER A 15 -2.83 -2.59 -18.68
N ASP A 16 -2.62 -1.65 -19.60
CA ASP A 16 -1.61 -1.80 -20.65
C ASP A 16 -0.19 -1.68 -20.09
N ARG A 17 0.03 -0.81 -19.11
CA ARG A 17 1.32 -0.72 -18.42
C ARG A 17 1.67 -1.99 -17.65
N ILE A 18 0.70 -2.59 -16.96
CA ILE A 18 0.87 -3.90 -16.31
C ILE A 18 1.20 -4.98 -17.35
N LYS A 19 0.51 -4.99 -18.50
CA LYS A 19 0.83 -5.91 -19.60
C LYS A 19 2.26 -5.72 -20.10
N SER A 20 2.76 -4.48 -20.20
CA SER A 20 4.15 -4.20 -20.60
C SER A 20 5.15 -4.79 -19.62
N ILE A 21 4.96 -4.59 -18.31
CA ILE A 21 5.83 -5.21 -17.27
C ILE A 21 5.83 -6.73 -17.42
N VAL A 22 4.64 -7.33 -17.51
CA VAL A 22 4.49 -8.79 -17.62
C VAL A 22 5.14 -9.30 -18.90
N ALA A 23 5.00 -8.60 -20.02
CA ALA A 23 5.62 -8.97 -21.28
C ALA A 23 7.15 -8.89 -21.21
N ALA A 24 7.70 -7.86 -20.58
CA ALA A 24 9.14 -7.71 -20.39
C ALA A 24 9.71 -8.84 -19.50
N LEU A 25 9.07 -9.11 -18.35
CA LEU A 25 9.49 -10.20 -17.46
C LEU A 25 9.38 -11.58 -18.13
N LYS A 26 8.35 -11.82 -18.96
CA LYS A 26 8.22 -13.07 -19.73
C LYS A 26 9.34 -13.30 -20.74
N ARG A 27 10.04 -12.25 -21.19
CA ARG A 27 11.20 -12.38 -22.09
C ARG A 27 12.44 -12.87 -21.35
N SER A 28 12.57 -12.55 -20.06
CA SER A 28 13.74 -12.90 -19.26
C SER A 28 13.54 -14.11 -18.36
N GLY A 29 12.30 -14.53 -18.10
CA GLY A 29 12.02 -15.65 -17.20
C GLY A 29 10.55 -16.04 -17.07
N LYS A 30 10.26 -16.99 -16.17
CA LYS A 30 8.93 -17.49 -15.89
C LYS A 30 8.14 -16.47 -15.08
N THR A 31 7.03 -15.98 -15.65
CA THR A 31 6.18 -14.96 -15.02
C THR A 31 4.72 -15.42 -14.92
N GLU A 32 4.16 -15.32 -13.72
CA GLU A 32 2.75 -15.61 -13.41
C GLU A 32 2.06 -14.35 -12.88
N VAL A 33 0.79 -14.16 -13.22
CA VAL A 33 0.03 -12.95 -12.86
C VAL A 33 -1.31 -13.35 -12.29
N GLU A 34 -1.61 -12.84 -11.11
CA GLU A 34 -2.87 -13.07 -10.40
C GLU A 34 -3.60 -11.75 -10.17
N TYR A 35 -4.92 -11.75 -10.37
CA TYR A 35 -5.77 -10.59 -10.20
C TYR A 35 -6.65 -10.79 -8.97
N PHE A 36 -6.77 -9.73 -8.16
CA PHE A 36 -7.49 -9.78 -6.91
C PHE A 36 -8.47 -8.62 -6.76
N LYS A 37 -9.60 -8.91 -6.12
CA LYS A 37 -10.52 -7.93 -5.56
C LYS A 37 -10.46 -7.98 -4.04
N GLY A 38 -9.82 -6.96 -3.46
CA GLY A 38 -9.68 -6.78 -2.02
C GLY A 38 -10.23 -5.44 -1.54
N ARG A 39 -9.79 -5.02 -0.36
CA ARG A 39 -10.08 -3.68 0.17
C ARG A 39 -9.35 -2.61 -0.64
N LEU A 40 -9.99 -1.47 -0.82
CA LEU A 40 -9.33 -0.27 -1.36
C LEU A 40 -8.13 0.12 -0.50
N TYR A 41 -7.15 0.81 -1.08
CA TYR A 41 -5.89 1.16 -0.44
C TYR A 41 -6.05 1.83 0.93
N LEU A 42 -6.94 2.84 1.05
CA LEU A 42 -7.18 3.53 2.32
C LEU A 42 -7.76 2.61 3.40
N ALA A 43 -8.75 1.78 3.04
CA ALA A 43 -9.33 0.81 3.95
C ALA A 43 -8.31 -0.27 4.36
N ARG A 44 -7.38 -0.61 3.47
CA ARG A 44 -6.26 -1.52 3.77
C ARG A 44 -5.26 -0.92 4.76
N LEU A 45 -4.97 0.37 4.69
CA LEU A 45 -4.12 1.06 5.68
C LEU A 45 -4.75 1.04 7.08
N LEU A 46 -6.05 1.32 7.18
CA LEU A 46 -6.75 1.42 8.46
C LEU A 46 -7.09 0.04 9.08
N LEU A 47 -7.57 -0.88 8.25
CA LEU A 47 -8.18 -2.14 8.70
C LEU A 47 -7.31 -3.37 8.41
N GLY A 48 -6.14 -3.19 7.79
CA GLY A 48 -5.27 -4.26 7.31
C GLY A 48 -5.72 -4.88 5.98
N LYS A 49 -4.91 -5.83 5.49
CA LYS A 49 -5.03 -6.44 4.15
C LYS A 49 -6.37 -7.13 3.89
N GLY A 50 -7.01 -7.69 4.92
CA GLY A 50 -8.20 -8.53 4.77
C GLY A 50 -7.91 -9.81 3.97
N HIS A 51 -8.95 -10.38 3.35
CA HIS A 51 -8.86 -11.57 2.50
C HIS A 51 -9.22 -11.20 1.06
N PRO A 52 -8.24 -10.80 0.22
CA PRO A 52 -8.50 -10.48 -1.18
C PRO A 52 -8.99 -11.73 -1.93
N LYS A 53 -10.05 -11.58 -2.72
CA LYS A 53 -10.64 -12.66 -3.52
C LYS A 53 -9.94 -12.71 -4.88
N HIS A 54 -9.55 -13.90 -5.33
CA HIS A 54 -9.04 -14.10 -6.69
C HIS A 54 -10.16 -13.85 -7.72
N VAL A 55 -9.85 -13.13 -8.78
CA VAL A 55 -10.78 -12.77 -9.86
C VAL A 55 -10.11 -12.94 -11.23
N ASN A 56 -10.88 -12.94 -12.32
CA ASN A 56 -10.30 -12.99 -13.65
C ASN A 56 -9.67 -11.64 -14.04
N LYS A 57 -8.80 -11.67 -15.06
CA LYS A 57 -8.15 -10.48 -15.62
C LYS A 57 -9.15 -9.41 -16.09
N ASP A 58 -10.26 -9.86 -16.67
CA ASP A 58 -11.28 -9.00 -17.27
C ASP A 58 -12.34 -8.54 -16.26
N ASP A 59 -12.29 -9.06 -15.03
CA ASP A 59 -13.15 -8.61 -13.93
C ASP A 59 -12.64 -7.30 -13.32
N ASN A 60 -13.47 -6.68 -12.48
CA ASN A 60 -13.11 -5.49 -11.72
C ASN A 60 -12.15 -5.84 -10.57
N TRP A 61 -10.86 -5.95 -10.85
CA TRP A 61 -9.78 -6.12 -9.87
C TRP A 61 -9.36 -4.77 -9.26
N ASN A 62 -8.74 -4.81 -8.08
CA ASN A 62 -8.08 -3.64 -7.48
C ASN A 62 -6.68 -3.95 -6.94
N GLN A 63 -6.16 -5.14 -7.21
CA GLN A 63 -4.82 -5.56 -6.88
C GLN A 63 -4.33 -6.57 -7.92
N VAL A 64 -3.07 -6.45 -8.33
CA VAL A 64 -2.38 -7.38 -9.23
C VAL A 64 -1.11 -7.87 -8.57
N ARG A 65 -0.93 -9.18 -8.50
CA ARG A 65 0.32 -9.79 -8.05
C ARG A 65 1.05 -10.38 -9.24
N ILE A 66 2.35 -10.12 -9.33
CA ILE A 66 3.23 -10.69 -10.34
C ILE A 66 4.28 -11.53 -9.61
N THR A 67 4.34 -12.80 -9.99
CA THR A 67 5.32 -13.77 -9.52
C THR A 67 6.34 -13.98 -10.62
N TYR A 68 7.63 -13.84 -10.30
CA TYR A 68 8.76 -14.05 -11.20
C TYR A 68 9.63 -15.18 -10.66
N GLU A 69 9.95 -16.17 -11.49
CA GLU A 69 10.73 -17.36 -11.10
C GLU A 69 10.19 -18.06 -9.84
N GLY A 70 8.86 -18.13 -9.72
CA GLY A 70 8.17 -18.76 -8.58
C GLY A 70 8.14 -17.93 -7.29
N LYS A 71 8.72 -16.72 -7.29
CA LYS A 71 8.76 -15.81 -6.14
C LYS A 71 7.87 -14.58 -6.39
N ILE A 72 7.17 -14.10 -5.38
CA ILE A 72 6.38 -12.87 -5.52
C ILE A 72 7.35 -11.71 -5.73
N ALA A 73 7.30 -11.08 -6.91
CA ALA A 73 8.17 -9.96 -7.24
C ALA A 73 7.46 -8.63 -6.99
N ILE A 74 6.23 -8.51 -7.50
CA ILE A 74 5.53 -7.22 -7.58
C ILE A 74 4.10 -7.38 -7.08
N ASN A 75 3.61 -6.40 -6.34
CA ASN A 75 2.19 -6.30 -5.99
C ASN A 75 1.70 -4.88 -6.24
N ILE A 76 0.84 -4.70 -7.25
CA ILE A 76 0.30 -3.41 -7.68
C ILE A 76 -1.13 -3.24 -7.14
N PHE A 77 -1.50 -2.03 -6.72
CA PHE A 77 -2.85 -1.69 -6.26
C PHE A 77 -3.51 -0.70 -7.21
N ASP A 78 -4.82 -0.87 -7.37
CA ASP A 78 -5.68 0.15 -7.93
C ASP A 78 -5.97 1.19 -6.83
N SER A 79 -5.22 2.28 -6.88
CA SER A 79 -5.35 3.41 -5.96
C SER A 79 -5.35 4.70 -6.77
N ASP A 80 -6.26 5.62 -6.43
CA ASP A 80 -6.22 7.01 -6.90
C ASP A 80 -5.29 7.87 -6.01
N PHE A 81 -4.88 7.34 -4.84
CA PHE A 81 -4.22 8.10 -3.78
C PHE A 81 -3.15 7.28 -3.04
N GLY A 82 -2.01 6.93 -3.64
CA GLY A 82 -0.93 6.24 -2.90
C GLY A 82 0.07 5.52 -3.77
N PRO A 83 1.14 4.91 -3.20
CA PRO A 83 2.03 4.04 -3.95
C PRO A 83 1.22 2.93 -4.61
N ASP A 84 1.37 2.84 -5.91
CA ASP A 84 0.67 1.86 -6.72
C ASP A 84 1.26 0.46 -6.60
N GLY A 85 2.30 0.22 -5.79
CA GLY A 85 2.73 -1.14 -5.50
C GLY A 85 3.92 -1.35 -4.56
N TYR A 86 4.26 -2.64 -4.38
CA TYR A 86 5.43 -3.13 -3.66
C TYR A 86 6.33 -3.93 -4.59
N PHE A 87 7.65 -3.76 -4.43
CA PHE A 87 8.68 -4.62 -4.99
C PHE A 87 9.35 -5.41 -3.86
N PHE A 88 9.32 -6.74 -3.95
CA PHE A 88 9.86 -7.65 -2.94
C PHE A 88 11.27 -8.11 -3.34
N ASP A 89 12.24 -7.22 -3.22
CA ASP A 89 13.63 -7.42 -3.67
C ASP A 89 14.42 -8.46 -2.85
N GLU A 90 14.01 -8.74 -1.62
CA GLU A 90 14.78 -9.51 -0.63
C GLU A 90 15.10 -10.96 -1.04
N ASN A 91 14.37 -11.53 -2.01
CA ASN A 91 14.51 -12.94 -2.41
C ASN A 91 15.11 -13.11 -3.81
N PHE A 92 15.63 -12.05 -4.41
CA PHE A 92 16.14 -12.06 -5.78
C PHE A 92 17.65 -11.83 -5.82
N SER A 93 18.35 -12.50 -6.75
CA SER A 93 19.74 -12.21 -7.06
C SER A 93 19.87 -10.84 -7.73
N GLU A 94 21.09 -10.32 -7.81
CA GLU A 94 21.35 -9.04 -8.49
C GLU A 94 20.91 -9.06 -9.96
N ASP A 95 21.13 -10.19 -10.66
CA ASP A 95 20.71 -10.37 -12.04
C ASP A 95 19.17 -10.36 -12.17
N GLU A 96 18.47 -11.07 -11.29
CA GLU A 96 16.99 -11.08 -11.24
C GLU A 96 16.45 -9.67 -10.94
N ILE A 97 17.06 -8.95 -10.00
CA ILE A 97 16.71 -7.56 -9.68
C ILE A 97 16.92 -6.67 -10.90
N GLN A 98 18.03 -6.83 -11.64
CA GLN A 98 18.30 -6.04 -12.83
C GLN A 98 17.27 -6.31 -13.93
N GLN A 99 16.88 -7.57 -14.15
CA GLN A 99 15.82 -7.93 -15.09
C GLN A 99 14.48 -7.28 -14.73
N ILE A 100 14.12 -7.29 -13.45
CA ILE A 100 12.89 -6.65 -12.96
C ILE A 100 12.96 -5.12 -13.12
N ASN A 101 14.11 -4.51 -12.83
CA ASN A 101 14.31 -3.07 -13.04
C ASN A 101 14.22 -2.67 -14.52
N ASN A 102 14.76 -3.50 -15.43
CA ASN A 102 14.63 -3.27 -16.86
C ASN A 102 13.14 -3.35 -17.30
N ALA A 103 12.39 -4.33 -16.77
CA ALA A 103 10.96 -4.44 -17.02
C ALA A 103 10.15 -3.24 -16.49
N PHE A 104 10.59 -2.62 -15.40
CA PHE A 104 10.02 -1.37 -14.91
C PHE A 104 10.33 -0.18 -15.82
N ALA A 105 11.57 -0.08 -16.30
CA ALA A 105 11.97 0.99 -17.23
C ALA A 105 11.14 0.96 -18.52
N ASP A 106 10.89 -0.24 -19.08
CA ASP A 106 10.04 -0.44 -20.26
C ASP A 106 8.57 0.01 -20.06
N ALA A 107 8.13 0.11 -18.80
CA ALA A 107 6.77 0.47 -18.43
C ALA A 107 6.64 1.88 -17.80
N ASP A 108 7.70 2.71 -17.88
CA ASP A 108 7.81 4.02 -17.23
C ASP A 108 7.54 3.97 -15.71
N VAL A 109 7.96 2.88 -15.06
CA VAL A 109 7.80 2.71 -13.61
C VAL A 109 9.08 3.11 -12.89
N SER A 110 8.96 4.02 -11.91
CA SER A 110 10.09 4.42 -11.07
C SER A 110 9.99 3.81 -9.67
N ILE A 111 11.07 3.21 -9.20
CA ILE A 111 11.17 2.77 -7.80
C ILE A 111 11.58 3.99 -6.96
N GLN A 112 10.60 4.73 -6.43
CA GLN A 112 10.90 5.79 -5.47
C GLN A 112 10.89 5.28 -4.03
N LYS A 113 11.93 5.63 -3.27
CA LYS A 113 11.94 5.58 -1.79
C LYS A 113 11.03 6.66 -1.14
N GLY A 114 10.17 7.33 -1.91
CA GLY A 114 9.39 8.51 -1.49
C GLY A 114 8.32 8.26 -0.42
N TYR A 115 8.14 7.00 0.01
CA TYR A 115 7.13 6.62 0.98
C TYR A 115 7.39 7.16 2.39
N THR A 116 8.62 7.56 2.71
CA THR A 116 8.95 8.17 4.01
C THR A 116 8.12 9.43 4.26
N LEU A 117 8.03 10.36 3.30
CA LEU A 117 7.43 11.67 3.59
C LEU A 117 5.91 11.58 3.83
N ARG A 118 5.19 10.82 3.00
CA ARG A 118 3.73 10.68 3.12
C ARG A 118 3.31 9.82 4.32
N MET A 119 4.07 8.77 4.64
CA MET A 119 3.88 8.04 5.90
C MET A 119 4.22 8.91 7.11
N THR A 120 5.22 9.78 7.02
CA THR A 120 5.50 10.77 8.06
C THR A 120 4.29 11.67 8.28
N TRP A 121 3.63 12.17 7.22
CA TRP A 121 2.40 12.97 7.37
C TRP A 121 1.23 12.20 7.98
N ILE A 122 1.01 10.94 7.55
CA ILE A 122 -0.04 10.10 8.12
C ILE A 122 0.27 9.80 9.59
N ARG A 123 1.50 9.40 9.93
CA ARG A 123 1.92 9.18 11.32
C ARG A 123 1.82 10.46 12.13
N LEU A 124 2.18 11.61 11.57
CA LEU A 124 2.04 12.91 12.22
C LEU A 124 0.58 13.24 12.52
N LEU A 125 -0.34 13.01 11.58
CA LEU A 125 -1.77 13.17 11.79
C LEU A 125 -2.26 12.28 12.93
N HIS A 126 -1.83 11.01 12.97
CA HIS A 126 -2.21 10.10 14.05
C HIS A 126 -1.61 10.51 15.40
N VAL A 127 -0.37 10.99 15.45
CA VAL A 127 0.28 11.48 16.67
C VAL A 127 -0.42 12.73 17.17
N CYS A 128 -0.69 13.69 16.29
CA CYS A 128 -1.44 14.91 16.63
C CYS A 128 -2.87 14.59 17.08
N GLY A 129 -3.55 13.64 16.42
CA GLY A 129 -4.88 13.18 16.80
C GLY A 129 -4.90 12.51 18.18
N ALA A 130 -3.92 11.64 18.47
CA ALA A 130 -3.75 11.03 19.79
C ALA A 130 -3.47 12.06 20.88
N LEU A 131 -2.58 13.03 20.61
CA LEU A 131 -2.26 14.12 21.54
C LEU A 131 -3.46 15.01 21.82
N LEU A 132 -4.23 15.38 20.79
CA LEU A 132 -5.44 16.19 20.95
C LEU A 132 -6.50 15.44 21.76
N ALA A 133 -6.74 14.16 21.46
CA ALA A 133 -7.69 13.34 22.19
C ALA A 133 -7.27 13.14 23.66
N LEU A 134 -5.98 13.00 23.94
CA LEU A 134 -5.44 12.94 25.30
C LEU A 134 -5.61 14.27 26.05
N LEU A 135 -5.35 15.41 25.39
CA LEU A 135 -5.55 16.74 25.99
C LEU A 135 -7.01 16.98 26.35
N LEU A 136 -7.95 16.55 25.50
CA LEU A 136 -9.38 16.60 25.80
C LEU A 136 -9.75 15.71 26.99
N ALA A 137 -9.21 14.48 27.04
CA ALA A 137 -9.41 13.57 28.18
C ALA A 137 -8.95 14.19 29.52
N VAL A 138 -7.78 14.85 29.53
CA VAL A 138 -7.24 15.52 30.72
C VAL A 138 -8.06 16.77 31.09
N GLY A 139 -8.56 17.52 30.11
CA GLY A 139 -9.44 18.66 30.32
C GLY A 139 -10.77 18.27 30.95
N GLU A 140 -11.39 17.18 30.48
CA GLU A 140 -12.65 16.65 30.99
C GLU A 140 -12.50 15.88 32.32
N LEU A 141 -11.29 15.40 32.64
CA LEU A 141 -11.02 14.87 33.98
C LEU A 141 -11.19 15.94 35.07
N LYS A 142 -11.00 17.22 34.74
CA LYS A 142 -11.23 18.35 35.64
C LYS A 142 -12.71 18.72 35.79
N SER A 143 -13.58 18.36 34.83
CA SER A 143 -15.02 18.66 34.89
C SER A 143 -15.83 17.63 35.68
N GLY A 144 -15.27 16.44 35.92
CA GLY A 144 -15.85 15.41 36.80
C GLY A 144 -16.98 14.58 36.19
N ASP A 145 -17.26 14.72 34.88
CA ASP A 145 -18.37 14.05 34.22
C ASP A 145 -17.93 12.73 33.53
N PRO A 146 -18.29 11.55 34.05
CA PRO A 146 -17.71 10.27 33.65
C PRO A 146 -18.12 9.81 32.24
N VAL A 147 -19.25 10.29 31.70
CA VAL A 147 -19.68 9.96 30.32
C VAL A 147 -18.84 10.73 29.28
N SER A 148 -18.42 11.95 29.61
CA SER A 148 -17.56 12.75 28.71
C SER A 148 -16.17 12.12 28.56
N GLN A 149 -15.59 11.61 29.66
CA GLN A 149 -14.21 11.08 29.72
C GLN A 149 -13.96 9.83 28.86
N ILE A 150 -15.00 9.07 28.54
CA ILE A 150 -14.88 7.79 27.84
C ILE A 150 -14.55 7.99 26.36
N LEU A 151 -15.18 8.98 25.70
CA LEU A 151 -15.04 9.19 24.26
C LEU A 151 -13.62 9.64 23.84
N PRO A 152 -12.95 10.59 24.53
CA PRO A 152 -11.57 10.97 24.22
C PRO A 152 -10.56 9.83 24.43
N LEU A 153 -10.78 8.95 25.42
CA LEU A 153 -9.93 7.79 25.65
C LEU A 153 -10.06 6.76 24.52
N PHE A 154 -11.27 6.49 24.05
CA PHE A 154 -11.48 5.62 22.88
C PHE A 154 -10.86 6.20 21.61
N LEU A 155 -10.95 7.52 21.41
CA LEU A 155 -10.30 8.19 20.27
C LEU A 155 -8.77 8.09 20.37
N THR A 156 -8.20 8.34 21.54
CA THR A 156 -6.75 8.23 21.78
C THR A 156 -6.27 6.81 21.48
N LEU A 157 -6.97 5.80 22.02
CA LEU A 157 -6.66 4.40 21.77
C LEU A 157 -6.79 4.04 20.27
N GLY A 158 -7.82 4.56 19.59
CA GLY A 158 -7.99 4.40 18.14
C GLY A 158 -6.81 4.95 17.34
N PHE A 159 -6.35 6.16 17.64
CA PHE A 159 -5.17 6.74 16.99
C PHE A 159 -3.88 5.98 17.29
N LEU A 160 -3.69 5.49 18.52
CA LEU A 160 -2.53 4.67 18.90
C LEU A 160 -2.53 3.30 18.21
N ILE A 161 -3.69 2.64 18.09
CA ILE A 161 -3.84 1.38 17.35
C ILE A 161 -3.52 1.60 15.87
N LEU A 162 -3.94 2.71 15.28
CA LEU A 162 -3.61 3.04 13.90
C LEU A 162 -2.11 3.32 13.72
N LEU A 163 -1.48 4.04 14.66
CA LEU A 163 -0.03 4.30 14.68
C LEU A 163 0.82 3.02 14.73
N SER A 164 0.42 2.03 15.53
CA SER A 164 1.16 0.76 15.63
C SER A 164 1.03 -0.13 14.39
N ARG A 165 0.10 0.17 13.48
CA ARG A 165 -0.17 -0.60 12.25
C ARG A 165 0.40 0.05 10.98
N THR A 166 0.91 1.27 11.08
CA THR A 166 1.50 2.07 9.98
C THR A 166 3.03 2.13 10.06
#